data_AF-A0A7S1IW36-F1
#
_entry.id   AF-A0A7S1IW36-F1
#
_cell.length_a   1.000
_cell.length_b   1.000
_cell.length_c   1.000
_cell.angle_alpha   90.00
_cell.angle_beta   90.00
_cell.angle_gamma   90.00
#
_symmetry.space_group_name_H-M   'P 1'
#
loop_
_entity.id
_entity.type
_entity.pdbx_description
1 polymer ?
#
loop_
_entity_poly.entity_id
_entity_poly.type
_entity_poly.pdbx_seq_one_letter_code
_entity_poly.pdbx_strand_id
1 'polypeptide(L)'
;PIVQTYDLLATYDVRVTKEEQDCVDTLSVKWAELVALARQTMEHLQHIGPTFKVTLLQNMNNFVAATRVFKEDYDREGPMVQGIKPSVAVERLKAFQKQYTEFERKAKEYAVGEDLFGLTQTPHPELQTIDRE
;
A
#
# COMPACT_ATOMS: atom_id res chain seq x y z
N PRO A 1 -35.83 -3.97 2.82
CA PRO A 1 -36.55 -2.74 2.43
C PRO A 1 -37.13 -2.80 1.02
N ILE A 2 -36.31 -2.90 -0.03
CA ILE A 2 -36.80 -2.87 -1.43
C ILE A 2 -37.71 -4.08 -1.71
N VAL A 3 -37.21 -5.31 -1.54
CA VAL A 3 -38.00 -6.54 -1.74
C VAL A 3 -39.30 -6.52 -0.94
N GLN A 4 -39.24 -6.16 0.35
CA GLN A 4 -40.40 -6.04 1.23
C GLN A 4 -41.45 -5.02 0.73
N THR A 5 -41.03 -3.95 0.06
CA THR A 5 -41.94 -2.96 -0.54
C THR A 5 -42.63 -3.54 -1.78
N TYR A 6 -41.91 -4.28 -2.63
CA TYR A 6 -42.51 -4.93 -3.80
C TYR A 6 -43.44 -6.07 -3.41
N ASP A 7 -43.11 -6.84 -2.37
CA ASP A 7 -44.00 -7.84 -1.78
C ASP A 7 -45.31 -7.21 -1.26
N LEU A 8 -45.21 -6.02 -0.66
CA LEU A 8 -46.37 -5.26 -0.19
C LEU A 8 -47.23 -4.76 -1.38
N LEU A 9 -46.60 -4.21 -2.42
CA LEU A 9 -47.30 -3.78 -3.64
C LEU A 9 -48.04 -4.93 -4.31
N ALA A 10 -47.42 -6.12 -4.37
CA ALA A 10 -48.06 -7.34 -4.86
C ALA A 10 -49.24 -7.77 -3.97
N THR A 11 -49.12 -7.65 -2.65
CA THR A 11 -50.19 -7.98 -1.69
C THR A 11 -51.43 -7.09 -1.87
N TYR A 12 -51.25 -5.83 -2.26
CA TYR A 12 -52.34 -4.88 -2.51
C TYR A 12 -52.76 -4.77 -3.99
N ASP A 13 -52.32 -5.70 -4.85
CA ASP A 13 -52.60 -5.73 -6.30
C ASP A 13 -52.27 -4.42 -7.03
N VAL A 14 -51.23 -3.73 -6.56
CA VAL A 14 -50.73 -2.53 -7.23
C VAL A 14 -49.98 -2.94 -8.48
N ARG A 15 -50.40 -2.44 -9.64
CA ARG A 15 -49.78 -2.78 -10.93
C ARG A 15 -48.37 -2.22 -11.02
N VAL A 16 -47.40 -3.12 -11.06
CA VAL A 16 -45.99 -2.85 -11.39
C VAL A 16 -45.73 -3.38 -12.80
N THR A 17 -44.88 -2.69 -13.56
CA THR A 17 -44.51 -3.15 -14.91
C THR A 17 -43.68 -4.44 -14.82
N LYS A 18 -43.77 -5.29 -15.84
CA LYS A 18 -42.98 -6.53 -15.87
C LYS A 18 -41.49 -6.23 -15.89
N GLU A 19 -41.09 -5.19 -16.63
CA GLU A 19 -39.71 -4.73 -16.74
C GLU A 19 -39.13 -4.30 -15.38
N GLU A 20 -39.93 -3.64 -14.55
CA GLU A 20 -39.53 -3.22 -13.21
C GLU A 20 -39.44 -4.41 -12.25
N GLN A 21 -40.40 -5.35 -12.29
CA GLN A 21 -40.34 -6.57 -11.49
C GLN A 21 -39.10 -7.41 -11.84
N ASP A 22 -38.84 -7.64 -13.14
CA ASP A 22 -37.67 -8.37 -13.62
C ASP A 22 -36.35 -7.67 -13.18
N CYS A 23 -36.35 -6.33 -13.11
CA CYS A 23 -35.22 -5.55 -12.62
C CYS A 23 -34.96 -5.76 -11.13
N VAL A 24 -36.01 -5.75 -10.29
CA VAL A 24 -35.91 -5.97 -8.84
C VAL A 24 -35.42 -7.38 -8.52
N ASP A 25 -35.92 -8.37 -9.25
CA ASP A 25 -35.51 -9.77 -9.08
C ASP A 25 -34.03 -9.94 -9.48
N THR A 26 -33.64 -9.37 -10.63
CA THR A 26 -32.25 -9.36 -11.10
C THR A 26 -31.31 -8.65 -10.11
N LEU A 27 -31.74 -7.52 -9.54
CA LEU A 27 -30.95 -6.76 -8.57
C LEU A 27 -30.69 -7.58 -7.30
N SER A 28 -31.70 -8.31 -6.83
CA SER A 28 -31.59 -9.17 -5.64
C SER A 28 -30.57 -10.29 -5.85
N VAL A 29 -30.58 -10.92 -7.03
CA VAL A 29 -29.59 -11.94 -7.41
C VAL A 29 -28.18 -11.36 -7.48
N LYS A 30 -27.99 -10.25 -8.22
CA LYS A 30 -26.68 -9.59 -8.35
C LYS A 30 -26.10 -9.13 -7.01
N TRP A 31 -26.97 -8.65 -6.12
CA TRP A 31 -26.55 -8.28 -4.77
C TRP A 31 -26.06 -9.49 -3.98
N ALA A 32 -26.77 -10.62 -4.03
CA ALA A 32 -26.35 -11.85 -3.36
C ALA A 32 -25.01 -12.36 -3.90
N GLU A 33 -24.80 -12.33 -5.22
CA GLU A 33 -23.53 -12.67 -5.87
C GLU A 33 -22.39 -11.76 -5.41
N LEU A 34 -22.62 -10.44 -5.36
CA LEU A 34 -21.63 -9.46 -4.90
C LEU A 34 -21.25 -9.69 -3.43
N VAL A 35 -22.24 -9.95 -2.57
CA VAL A 35 -21.99 -10.25 -1.15
C VAL A 35 -21.21 -11.54 -0.99
N ALA A 36 -21.52 -12.58 -1.77
CA ALA A 36 -20.77 -13.84 -1.75
C ALA A 36 -19.31 -13.63 -2.18
N LEU A 37 -19.08 -12.88 -3.26
CA LEU A 37 -17.74 -12.54 -3.74
C LEU A 37 -16.94 -11.71 -2.72
N ALA A 38 -17.59 -10.73 -2.09
CA ALA A 38 -16.98 -9.91 -1.06
C ALA A 38 -16.57 -10.75 0.16
N ARG A 39 -17.42 -11.70 0.60
CA ARG A 39 -17.11 -12.63 1.69
C ARG A 39 -15.94 -13.54 1.34
N GLN A 40 -15.94 -14.13 0.14
CA GLN A 40 -14.85 -14.99 -0.31
C GLN A 40 -13.52 -14.21 -0.36
N THR A 41 -13.54 -12.98 -0.87
CA THR A 41 -12.37 -12.11 -0.92
C THR A 41 -11.88 -11.77 0.50
N MET A 42 -12.81 -11.45 1.40
CA MET A 42 -12.48 -11.15 2.80
C MET A 42 -11.85 -12.36 3.51
N GLU A 43 -12.40 -13.55 3.34
CA GLU A 43 -11.85 -14.79 3.90
C GLU A 43 -10.45 -15.08 3.35
N HIS A 44 -10.25 -14.92 2.05
CA HIS A 44 -8.94 -15.05 1.41
C HIS A 44 -7.94 -14.03 1.98
N LEU A 45 -8.34 -12.76 2.12
CA LEU A 45 -7.51 -11.70 2.72
C LEU A 45 -7.17 -11.99 4.18
N GLN A 46 -8.10 -12.54 4.96
CA GLN A 46 -7.83 -12.95 6.34
C GLN A 46 -6.80 -14.07 6.42
N HIS A 47 -6.79 -15.00 5.46
CA HIS A 47 -5.82 -16.08 5.41
C HIS A 47 -4.41 -15.61 5.02
N ILE A 48 -4.30 -14.75 4.00
CA ILE A 48 -2.99 -14.30 3.48
C ILE A 48 -2.42 -13.08 4.22
N GLY A 49 -3.28 -12.26 4.83
CA GLY A 49 -2.94 -10.99 5.48
C GLY A 49 -1.86 -11.12 6.55
N PRO A 50 -1.93 -12.10 7.48
CA PRO A 50 -0.89 -12.33 8.47
C PRO A 50 0.49 -12.59 7.84
N THR A 51 0.53 -13.39 6.78
CA THR A 51 1.78 -13.70 6.06
C THR A 51 2.36 -12.45 5.42
N PHE A 52 1.54 -11.62 4.78
CA PHE A 52 2.02 -10.35 4.22
C PHE A 52 2.54 -9.39 5.28
N LYS A 53 1.88 -9.32 6.44
CA LYS A 53 2.34 -8.51 7.57
C LYS A 53 3.70 -8.97 8.09
N VAL A 54 3.90 -10.28 8.25
CA VAL A 54 5.20 -10.84 8.68
C VAL A 54 6.29 -10.52 7.67
N THR A 55 6.02 -10.73 6.38
CA THR A 55 6.96 -10.41 5.29
C THR A 55 7.29 -8.92 5.24
N LEU A 56 6.30 -8.04 5.43
CA LEU A 56 6.50 -6.59 5.50
C LEU A 56 7.47 -6.24 6.63
N LEU A 57 7.23 -6.72 7.85
CA LEU A 57 8.09 -6.45 9.00
C LEU A 57 9.52 -6.97 8.80
N GLN A 58 9.69 -8.16 8.22
CA GLN A 58 11.02 -8.70 7.89
C GLN A 58 11.74 -7.84 6.86
N ASN A 59 11.05 -7.44 5.80
CA ASN A 59 11.61 -6.58 4.75
C ASN A 59 11.98 -5.20 5.30
N MET A 60 11.17 -4.64 6.21
CA MET A 60 11.46 -3.38 6.87
C MET A 60 12.69 -3.45 7.77
N ASN A 61 12.87 -4.52 8.54
CA ASN A 61 14.09 -4.72 9.33
C ASN A 61 15.34 -4.76 8.44
N ASN A 62 15.26 -5.47 7.31
CA ASN A 62 16.34 -5.51 6.33
C ASN A 62 16.58 -4.13 5.70
N PHE A 63 15.52 -3.37 5.44
CA PHE A 63 15.60 -2.04 4.88
C PHE A 63 16.26 -1.05 5.85
N VAL A 64 15.93 -1.07 7.14
CA VAL A 64 16.59 -0.26 8.18
C VAL A 64 18.07 -0.59 8.29
N ALA A 65 18.43 -1.87 8.22
CA ALA A 65 19.85 -2.25 8.16
C ALA A 65 20.54 -1.70 6.90
N ALA A 66 19.87 -1.75 5.75
CA ALA A 66 20.39 -1.23 4.49
C ALA A 66 20.53 0.31 4.49
N THR A 67 19.61 1.06 5.11
CA THR A 67 19.74 2.53 5.22
C THR A 67 20.92 2.92 6.09
N ARG A 68 21.20 2.15 7.16
CA ARG A 68 22.39 2.34 7.99
C ARG A 68 23.68 2.10 7.20
N VAL A 69 23.77 0.99 6.48
CA VAL A 69 24.95 0.69 5.63
C VAL A 69 25.13 1.78 4.58
N PHE A 70 24.04 2.24 3.96
CA PHE A 70 24.08 3.34 2.98
C PHE A 70 24.63 4.63 3.58
N LYS A 71 24.28 5.00 4.82
CA LYS A 71 24.85 6.15 5.51
C LYS A 71 26.34 5.96 5.81
N GLU A 72 26.73 4.78 6.31
CA GLU A 72 28.14 4.47 6.57
C GLU A 72 29.00 4.58 5.29
N ASP A 73 28.48 4.12 4.15
CA ASP A 73 29.14 4.25 2.84
C ASP A 73 29.15 5.70 2.33
N TYR A 74 28.07 6.48 2.57
CA TYR A 74 28.04 7.91 2.26
C TYR A 74 29.10 8.69 3.05
N ASP A 75 29.27 8.37 4.33
CA ASP A 75 30.26 9.05 5.19
C ASP A 75 31.70 8.66 4.81
N ARG A 76 31.93 7.41 4.42
CA ARG A 76 33.27 6.91 4.05
C ARG A 76 33.70 7.29 2.64
N GLU A 77 32.78 7.24 1.68
CA GLU A 77 33.07 7.30 0.24
C GLU A 77 32.27 8.35 -0.53
N GLY A 78 31.43 9.10 0.16
CA GLY A 78 30.56 10.11 -0.43
C GLY A 78 31.29 11.31 -1.05
N PRO A 79 30.52 12.25 -1.61
CA PRO A 79 31.05 13.43 -2.29
C PRO A 79 31.74 14.43 -1.33
N MET A 80 31.53 14.30 -0.01
CA MET A 80 32.09 15.20 1.00
C MET A 80 33.46 14.76 1.54
N VAL A 81 33.99 13.61 1.09
CA VAL A 81 35.30 13.11 1.53
C VAL A 81 36.41 14.09 1.12
N GLN A 82 37.25 14.49 2.08
CA GLN A 82 38.33 15.45 1.83
C GLN A 82 39.41 14.87 0.90
N GLY A 83 40.02 15.75 0.09
CA GLY A 83 41.15 15.39 -0.77
C GLY A 83 40.78 14.79 -2.14
N ILE A 84 39.48 14.75 -2.49
CA ILE A 84 39.04 14.33 -3.82
C ILE A 84 38.99 15.49 -4.82
N LYS A 85 39.21 15.18 -6.11
CA LYS A 85 39.08 16.17 -7.19
C LYS A 85 37.61 16.57 -7.37
N PRO A 86 37.31 17.83 -7.73
CA PRO A 86 35.93 18.29 -7.95
C PRO A 86 35.15 17.43 -8.97
N SER A 87 35.80 16.94 -10.03
CA SER A 87 35.16 16.07 -11.02
C SER A 87 34.69 14.74 -10.41
N VAL A 88 35.49 14.16 -9.51
CA VAL A 88 35.18 12.90 -8.81
C VAL A 88 34.07 13.12 -7.78
N ALA A 89 34.06 14.27 -7.09
CA ALA A 89 33.00 14.63 -6.16
C ALA A 89 31.63 14.71 -6.86
N VAL A 90 31.56 15.33 -8.04
CA VAL A 90 30.32 15.42 -8.84
C VAL A 90 29.83 14.05 -9.31
N GLU A 91 30.74 13.17 -9.72
CA GLU A 91 30.39 11.81 -10.13
C GLU A 91 29.82 11.00 -8.96
N ARG A 92 30.49 11.05 -7.79
CA ARG A 92 30.02 10.41 -6.57
C ARG A 92 28.67 10.96 -6.13
N LEU A 93 28.48 12.28 -6.15
CA LEU A 93 27.21 12.90 -5.81
C LEU A 93 26.07 12.35 -6.67
N LYS A 94 26.25 12.28 -7.99
CA LYS A 94 25.23 11.72 -8.90
C LYS A 94 24.93 10.26 -8.61
N ALA A 95 25.95 9.46 -8.30
CA ALA A 95 25.78 8.06 -7.96
C ALA A 95 24.98 7.88 -6.67
N PHE A 96 25.34 8.61 -5.61
CA PHE A 96 24.64 8.56 -4.33
C PHE A 96 23.23 9.15 -4.40
N GLN A 97 23.00 10.21 -5.17
CA GLN A 97 21.66 10.74 -5.43
C GLN A 97 20.74 9.70 -6.06
N LYS A 98 21.22 8.97 -7.08
CA LYS A 98 20.44 7.89 -7.71
C LYS A 98 20.08 6.80 -6.71
N GLN A 99 21.03 6.38 -5.87
CA GLN A 99 20.79 5.37 -4.84
C GLN A 99 19.80 5.87 -3.78
N TYR A 100 19.96 7.12 -3.33
CA TYR A 100 19.06 7.77 -2.39
C TYR A 100 17.61 7.79 -2.91
N THR A 101 17.38 8.15 -4.17
CA THR A 101 16.03 8.13 -4.76
C THR A 101 15.38 6.74 -4.70
N GLU A 102 16.16 5.65 -4.87
CA GLU A 102 15.63 4.29 -4.72
C GLU A 102 15.29 3.96 -3.25
N PHE A 103 16.11 4.40 -2.30
CA PHE A 103 15.80 4.26 -0.87
C PHE A 103 14.55 5.06 -0.49
N GLU A 104 14.43 6.30 -0.97
CA GLU A 104 13.29 7.17 -0.70
C GLU A 104 11.99 6.57 -1.27
N ARG A 105 12.02 6.02 -2.49
CA ARG A 105 10.88 5.31 -3.08
C ARG A 105 10.48 4.10 -2.24
N LYS A 106 11.44 3.27 -1.83
CA LYS A 106 11.16 2.10 -0.97
C LYS A 106 10.60 2.49 0.39
N ALA A 107 11.12 3.56 1.00
CA ALA A 107 10.59 4.08 2.26
C ALA A 107 9.11 4.49 2.14
N LYS A 108 8.73 5.15 1.03
CA LYS A 108 7.33 5.49 0.73
C LYS A 108 6.47 4.23 0.55
N GLU A 109 6.97 3.21 -0.14
CA GLU A 109 6.27 1.93 -0.31
C GLU A 109 6.04 1.21 1.04
N TYR A 110 7.05 1.19 1.91
CA TYR A 110 6.90 0.61 3.26
C TYR A 110 5.93 1.41 4.11
N ALA A 111 5.94 2.74 4.04
CA ALA A 111 4.99 3.59 4.77
C ALA A 111 3.53 3.33 4.36
N VAL A 112 3.27 3.10 3.06
CA VAL A 112 1.94 2.67 2.57
C VAL A 112 1.58 1.29 3.11
N GLY A 113 2.55 0.36 3.18
CA GLY A 113 2.34 -0.95 3.78
C GLY A 113 2.05 -0.90 5.28
N GLU A 114 2.75 -0.06 6.04
CA GLU A 114 2.51 0.16 7.46
C GLU A 114 1.09 0.71 7.69
N ASP A 115 0.68 1.71 6.91
CA ASP A 115 -0.66 2.30 6.97
C ASP A 115 -1.74 1.26 6.64
N LEU A 116 -1.53 0.44 5.60
CA LEU A 116 -2.43 -0.64 5.22
C LEU A 116 -2.69 -1.65 6.35
N PHE A 117 -1.68 -1.92 7.18
CA PHE A 117 -1.78 -2.82 8.34
C PHE A 117 -2.04 -2.10 9.67
N GLY A 118 -2.23 -0.77 9.67
CA GLY A 118 -2.44 0.04 10.86
C GLY A 118 -1.25 0.05 11.83
N LEU A 119 -0.03 -0.04 11.30
CA LEU A 119 1.21 0.01 12.05
C LEU A 119 1.68 1.46 12.22
N THR A 120 2.41 1.73 13.31
CA THR A 120 3.09 3.01 13.47
C THR A 120 4.20 3.14 12.45
N GLN A 121 4.23 4.25 11.73
CA GLN A 121 5.25 4.48 10.71
C GLN A 121 6.66 4.51 11.32
N THR A 122 7.56 3.76 10.71
CA THR A 122 8.95 3.66 11.16
C THR A 122 9.75 4.85 10.63
N PRO A 123 10.38 5.68 11.50
CA PRO A 123 11.21 6.77 11.04
C PRO A 123 12.53 6.25 10.45
N HIS A 124 13.01 6.91 9.39
CA HIS A 124 14.30 6.63 8.75
C HIS A 124 15.25 7.85 8.87
N PRO A 125 15.82 8.09 10.07
CA PRO A 125 16.64 9.28 10.33
C PRO A 125 17.91 9.36 9.48
N GLU A 126 18.46 8.22 9.07
CA GLU A 126 19.67 8.17 8.23
C GLU A 126 19.42 8.79 6.85
N LEU A 127 18.27 8.50 6.25
CA LEU A 127 17.86 9.09 4.96
C LEU A 127 17.60 10.59 5.09
N GLN A 128 16.96 11.03 6.18
CA GLN A 128 16.73 12.45 6.44
C GLN A 128 18.02 13.24 6.65
N THR A 129 19.06 12.59 7.18
CA THR A 129 20.37 13.22 7.37
C THR A 129 21.06 13.42 6.02
N ILE A 130 21.05 12.42 5.15
CA ILE A 130 21.65 12.48 3.81
C ILE A 130 20.94 13.51 2.92
N ASP A 131 19.62 13.65 3.03
CA ASP A 131 18.85 14.65 2.28
C ASP A 131 19.24 16.10 2.60
N ARG A 132 19.70 16.33 3.83
CA ARG A 132 20.07 17.65 4.35
C ARG A 132 21.52 18.02 4.06
N GLU A 133 22.36 17.04 3.74
CA GLU A 133 23.81 17.17 3.48
C GLU A 133 24.09 17.42 1.99
#